data_AF-A5DAN7-F1
#
_entry.id   AF-A5DAN7-F1
#
_cell.length_a   1.000
_cell.length_b   1.000
_cell.length_c   1.000
_cell.angle_alpha   90.00
_cell.angle_beta   90.00
_cell.angle_gamma   90.00
#
_symmetry.space_group_name_H-M   'P 1'
#
loop_
_entity.id
_entity.type
_entity.pdbx_description
1 polymer ?
#
loop_
_entity_poly.entity_id
_entity_poly.type
_entity_poly.pdbx_seq_one_letter_code
_entity_poly.pdbx_strand_id
1 'polypeptide(L)'
;MSMPGKDNDEMVSTKHEDSASLNSGSASSAGASLLVLTQIFTKLATFSLNQLLVQYVTPTVLGTASYWEFVVQTILFFSREAERLAVQRADSDVAANCAENAPHASNHEDDAADDAADDAATSQKSSSQKVVNFGHLPLFVGIPMTVFMLVWSLRTQNAPIPVLASFSVIMELMAEPMYALNQFQLGFSKRSRIESLAVIGRCLTTFIGVVLAARTKNDVHAATAYVAGQSVYAAVVYIMYRNSSYKIRPISNAGSVWKRYFSPQLLSVWRGLFIQMIFKHLLTEGDRLLISWLCSAEEQGVYALVTNYGSILARVLFQPVEESLRLVLSKELSTSSSRTQTQMAAKNMGYILLMYFHLSVVMVLGGYNNGAYLLQFALGRSKALIWKETNVFQIFSTVYPIPSLPCFQWCN
;
A
#
# COMPACT_ATOMS: atom_id res chain seq x y z
N MET A 1 45.45 20.77 -63.78
CA MET A 1 44.45 20.76 -64.86
C MET A 1 43.11 20.46 -64.21
N SER A 2 42.22 21.46 -64.21
CA SER A 2 40.76 21.46 -63.92
C SER A 2 40.19 20.82 -62.65
N MET A 3 39.64 21.69 -61.78
CA MET A 3 38.43 21.50 -60.94
C MET A 3 37.17 21.25 -61.84
N PRO A 4 35.91 21.01 -61.37
CA PRO A 4 35.29 21.22 -60.04
C PRO A 4 34.16 20.22 -59.59
N GLY A 5 33.60 20.44 -58.37
CA GLY A 5 32.13 20.45 -58.17
C GLY A 5 31.46 19.40 -57.26
N LYS A 6 31.00 19.90 -56.09
CA LYS A 6 29.77 19.58 -55.30
C LYS A 6 29.38 18.12 -54.99
N ASP A 7 29.11 17.84 -53.70
CA ASP A 7 27.72 17.70 -53.22
C ASP A 7 27.62 17.80 -51.69
N ASN A 8 26.55 18.47 -51.25
CA ASN A 8 26.03 18.51 -49.88
C ASN A 8 25.14 17.26 -49.65
N ASP A 9 24.71 17.06 -48.40
CA ASP A 9 23.87 15.96 -47.87
C ASP A 9 24.76 14.83 -47.30
N GLU A 10 24.68 14.36 -46.05
CA GLU A 10 23.56 14.28 -45.11
C GLU A 10 24.02 14.56 -43.67
N MET A 11 23.35 15.52 -43.05
CA MET A 11 23.28 15.72 -41.61
C MET A 11 21.98 15.08 -41.11
N VAL A 12 21.77 13.77 -41.25
CA VAL A 12 20.56 13.09 -40.72
C VAL A 12 20.87 11.64 -40.37
N SER A 13 21.44 11.35 -39.19
CA SER A 13 21.19 10.08 -38.49
C SER A 13 21.79 10.10 -37.08
N THR A 14 21.18 10.84 -36.17
CA THR A 14 21.42 10.69 -34.71
C THR A 14 20.20 11.08 -33.87
N LYS A 15 19.04 11.36 -34.49
CA LYS A 15 17.85 11.86 -33.78
C LYS A 15 16.78 10.79 -33.48
N HIS A 16 16.95 9.56 -33.96
CA HIS A 16 15.93 8.53 -33.85
C HIS A 16 16.10 7.55 -32.68
N GLU A 17 17.27 7.43 -32.06
CA GLU A 17 17.48 6.56 -30.89
C GLU A 17 17.25 7.27 -29.54
N ASP A 18 17.54 8.57 -29.44
CA ASP A 18 17.29 9.35 -28.21
C ASP A 18 15.80 9.68 -27.98
N SER A 19 14.99 9.68 -29.04
CA SER A 19 13.55 10.00 -28.95
C SER A 19 12.69 8.82 -28.47
N ALA A 20 13.19 7.57 -28.56
CA ALA A 20 12.49 6.38 -28.05
C ALA A 20 12.74 6.17 -26.54
N SER A 21 13.95 6.47 -26.05
CA SER A 21 14.29 6.42 -24.62
C SER A 21 13.66 7.57 -23.82
N LEU A 22 13.49 8.75 -24.43
CA LEU A 22 12.80 9.90 -23.81
C LEU A 22 11.27 9.73 -23.71
N ASN A 23 10.65 8.92 -24.56
CA ASN A 23 9.18 8.74 -24.55
C ASN A 23 8.69 7.64 -23.59
N SER A 24 9.57 6.72 -23.17
CA SER A 24 9.24 5.74 -22.12
C SER A 24 9.29 6.36 -20.70
N GLY A 25 10.14 7.38 -20.50
CA GLY A 25 10.21 8.17 -19.27
C GLY A 25 9.09 9.21 -19.11
N SER A 26 8.58 9.77 -20.20
CA SER A 26 7.50 10.78 -20.18
C SER A 26 6.12 10.18 -19.86
N ALA A 27 5.82 8.99 -20.37
CA ALA A 27 4.58 8.27 -20.05
C ALA A 27 4.57 7.73 -18.59
N SER A 28 5.73 7.30 -18.09
CA SER A 28 5.92 6.84 -16.71
C SER A 28 5.86 8.00 -15.69
N SER A 29 6.42 9.17 -16.03
CA SER A 29 6.37 10.37 -15.17
C SER A 29 4.99 11.03 -15.13
N ALA A 30 4.23 11.02 -16.23
CA ALA A 30 2.83 11.47 -16.25
C ALA A 30 1.92 10.56 -15.40
N GLY A 31 2.14 9.24 -15.44
CA GLY A 31 1.43 8.28 -14.59
C GLY A 31 1.78 8.42 -13.10
N ALA A 32 3.07 8.60 -12.79
CA ALA A 32 3.56 8.78 -11.41
C ALA A 32 3.08 10.10 -10.78
N SER A 33 3.10 11.21 -11.52
CA SER A 33 2.58 12.49 -11.03
C SER A 33 1.06 12.47 -10.82
N LEU A 34 0.30 11.83 -11.71
CA LEU A 34 -1.15 11.65 -11.55
C LEU A 34 -1.49 10.75 -10.36
N LEU A 35 -0.69 9.72 -10.10
CA LEU A 35 -0.79 8.89 -8.88
C LEU A 35 -0.57 9.73 -7.61
N VAL A 36 0.51 10.51 -7.57
CA VAL A 36 0.84 11.35 -6.40
C VAL A 36 -0.28 12.37 -6.15
N LEU A 37 -0.73 13.08 -7.18
CA LEU A 37 -1.79 14.08 -7.06
C LEU A 37 -3.10 13.46 -6.58
N THR A 38 -3.47 12.30 -7.14
CA THR A 38 -4.70 11.59 -6.78
C THR A 38 -4.63 11.04 -5.36
N GLN A 39 -3.46 10.57 -4.91
CA GLN A 39 -3.27 10.14 -3.52
C GLN A 39 -3.34 11.31 -2.54
N ILE A 40 -2.77 12.46 -2.87
CA ILE A 40 -2.87 13.67 -2.03
C ILE A 40 -4.33 14.10 -1.91
N PHE A 41 -5.04 14.19 -3.04
CA PHE A 41 -6.46 14.57 -3.04
C PHE A 41 -7.32 13.60 -2.23
N THR A 42 -7.15 12.29 -2.45
CA THR A 42 -7.88 11.25 -1.71
C THR A 42 -7.58 11.30 -0.21
N LYS A 43 -6.33 11.55 0.20
CA LYS A 43 -5.95 11.72 1.61
C LYS A 43 -6.57 12.96 2.24
N LEU A 44 -6.58 14.09 1.52
CA LEU A 44 -7.22 15.33 1.99
C LEU A 44 -8.75 15.18 2.10
N ALA A 45 -9.38 14.52 1.12
CA ALA A 45 -10.81 14.25 1.14
C ALA A 45 -11.18 13.32 2.31
N THR A 46 -10.42 12.23 2.50
CA THR A 46 -10.61 11.30 3.61
C THR A 46 -10.42 12.01 4.95
N PHE A 47 -9.39 12.85 5.08
CA PHE A 47 -9.19 13.66 6.29
C PHE A 47 -10.36 14.60 6.57
N SER A 48 -10.83 15.32 5.55
CA SER A 48 -11.96 16.25 5.70
C SER A 48 -13.24 15.52 6.11
N LEU A 49 -13.53 14.36 5.51
CA LEU A 49 -14.66 13.52 5.87
C LEU A 49 -14.52 12.95 7.29
N ASN A 50 -13.33 12.46 7.67
CA ASN A 50 -13.05 11.99 9.02
C ASN A 50 -13.20 13.11 10.06
N GLN A 51 -12.77 14.33 9.74
CA GLN A 51 -12.97 15.50 10.59
C GLN A 51 -14.45 15.81 10.82
N LEU A 52 -15.27 15.70 9.78
CA LEU A 52 -16.72 15.84 9.90
C LEU A 52 -17.34 14.67 10.66
N LEU A 53 -16.81 13.46 10.48
CA LEU A 53 -17.30 12.22 11.10
C LEU A 53 -17.16 12.24 12.62
N VAL A 54 -16.03 12.74 13.13
CA VAL A 54 -15.76 12.87 14.58
C VAL A 54 -16.80 13.76 15.28
N GLN A 55 -17.53 14.60 14.54
CA GLN A 55 -18.60 15.43 15.09
C GLN A 55 -19.89 14.65 15.43
N TYR A 56 -20.01 13.41 14.96
CA TYR A 56 -21.22 12.58 15.08
C TYR A 56 -20.96 11.24 15.80
N VAL A 57 -19.73 10.99 16.24
CA VAL A 57 -19.29 9.67 16.71
C VAL A 57 -18.86 9.75 18.18
N THR A 58 -19.30 8.80 18.97
CA THR A 58 -18.87 8.61 20.37
C THR A 58 -17.54 7.87 20.43
N PRO A 59 -16.75 8.02 21.51
CA PRO A 59 -15.45 7.36 21.63
C PRO A 59 -15.55 5.82 21.54
N THR A 60 -16.60 5.23 22.11
CA THR A 60 -16.87 3.78 22.06
C THR A 60 -17.12 3.27 20.64
N VAL A 61 -17.86 4.01 19.82
CA VAL A 61 -18.09 3.69 18.41
C VAL A 61 -16.80 3.81 17.62
N LEU A 62 -16.01 4.87 17.85
CA LEU A 62 -14.74 5.06 17.17
C LEU A 62 -13.73 3.96 17.51
N GLY A 63 -13.65 3.53 18.77
CA GLY A 63 -12.77 2.44 19.16
C GLY A 63 -13.22 1.10 18.63
N THR A 64 -14.52 0.81 18.63
CA THR A 64 -15.07 -0.40 18.00
C THR A 64 -14.75 -0.43 16.50
N ALA A 65 -14.91 0.70 15.81
CA ALA A 65 -14.55 0.82 14.40
C ALA A 65 -13.04 0.64 14.17
N SER A 66 -12.21 1.28 15.00
CA SER A 66 -10.74 1.16 14.92
C SER A 66 -10.26 -0.27 15.15
N TYR A 67 -10.87 -0.99 16.09
CA TYR A 67 -10.58 -2.40 16.35
C TYR A 67 -10.87 -3.26 15.11
N TRP A 68 -12.06 -3.12 14.53
CA TRP A 68 -12.45 -3.89 13.35
C TRP A 68 -11.65 -3.53 12.10
N GLU A 69 -11.30 -2.25 11.93
CA GLU A 69 -10.38 -1.82 10.88
C GLU A 69 -8.99 -2.46 11.06
N PHE A 70 -8.48 -2.47 12.29
CA PHE A 70 -7.21 -3.11 12.62
C PHE A 70 -7.24 -4.62 12.34
N VAL A 71 -8.29 -5.33 12.73
CA VAL A 71 -8.46 -6.78 12.46
C VAL A 71 -8.49 -7.05 10.96
N VAL A 72 -9.28 -6.30 10.19
CA VAL A 72 -9.36 -6.45 8.73
C VAL A 72 -7.98 -6.20 8.10
N GLN A 73 -7.31 -5.10 8.43
CA GLN A 73 -5.98 -4.77 7.92
C GLN A 73 -4.95 -5.85 8.26
N THR A 74 -5.00 -6.40 9.48
CA THR A 74 -4.09 -7.46 9.92
C THR A 74 -4.24 -8.73 9.09
N ILE A 75 -5.48 -9.20 8.88
CA ILE A 75 -5.74 -10.41 8.08
C ILE A 75 -5.27 -10.20 6.63
N LEU A 76 -5.59 -9.04 6.04
CA LEU A 76 -5.20 -8.69 4.68
C LEU A 76 -3.68 -8.60 4.52
N PHE A 77 -3.00 -7.97 5.48
CA PHE A 77 -1.56 -7.79 5.50
C PHE A 77 -0.84 -9.14 5.50
N PHE A 78 -1.17 -10.03 6.45
CA PHE A 78 -0.56 -11.35 6.51
C PHE A 78 -0.85 -12.21 5.29
N SER A 79 -2.05 -12.08 4.73
CA SER A 79 -2.47 -12.86 3.60
C SER A 79 -1.74 -12.49 2.29
N ARG A 80 -1.48 -11.20 2.05
CA ARG A 80 -1.16 -10.70 0.70
C ARG A 80 0.20 -10.04 0.55
N GLU A 81 0.73 -9.42 1.60
CA GLU A 81 1.89 -8.55 1.46
C GLU A 81 3.12 -9.33 0.98
N ALA A 82 3.36 -10.51 1.54
CA ALA A 82 4.45 -11.39 1.11
C ALA A 82 4.28 -11.89 -0.34
N GLU A 83 3.03 -12.10 -0.78
CA GLU A 83 2.73 -12.55 -2.14
C GLU A 83 2.99 -11.44 -3.16
N ARG A 84 2.49 -10.23 -2.90
CA ARG A 84 2.71 -9.06 -3.77
C ARG A 84 4.19 -8.72 -3.96
N LEU A 85 5.02 -8.96 -2.93
CA LEU A 85 6.48 -8.82 -3.02
C LEU A 85 7.14 -9.98 -3.78
N ALA A 86 6.65 -11.21 -3.60
CA ALA A 86 7.18 -12.37 -4.31
C ALA A 86 6.89 -12.29 -5.82
N VAL A 87 5.67 -11.93 -6.21
CA VAL A 87 5.22 -11.86 -7.61
C VAL A 87 6.08 -10.93 -8.48
N GLN A 88 6.68 -9.90 -7.90
CA GLN A 88 7.61 -9.01 -8.62
C GLN A 88 8.87 -9.72 -9.13
N ARG A 89 9.18 -10.91 -8.59
CA ARG A 89 10.32 -11.75 -8.98
C ARG A 89 9.91 -12.91 -9.91
N ALA A 90 8.70 -12.88 -10.47
CA ALA A 90 8.21 -13.94 -11.35
C ALA A 90 8.99 -13.99 -12.69
N ASP A 91 9.40 -12.84 -13.24
CA ASP A 91 10.16 -12.80 -14.50
C ASP A 91 11.56 -13.41 -14.37
N SER A 92 12.27 -13.14 -13.28
CA SER A 92 13.57 -13.74 -13.03
C SER A 92 13.47 -15.26 -12.83
N ASP A 93 12.38 -15.73 -12.23
CA ASP A 93 12.09 -17.17 -12.14
C ASP A 93 11.82 -17.80 -13.51
N VAL A 94 11.04 -17.15 -14.39
CA VAL A 94 10.82 -17.66 -15.76
C VAL A 94 12.12 -17.69 -16.55
N ALA A 95 12.91 -16.61 -16.52
CA ALA A 95 14.19 -16.53 -17.22
C ALA A 95 15.17 -17.64 -16.78
N ALA A 96 15.26 -17.93 -15.47
CA ALA A 96 16.10 -19.00 -14.95
C ALA A 96 15.67 -20.39 -15.44
N ASN A 97 14.36 -20.67 -15.47
CA ASN A 97 13.84 -21.96 -15.94
C ASN A 97 13.98 -22.15 -17.46
N CYS A 98 13.89 -21.07 -18.27
CA CYS A 98 14.11 -21.14 -19.71
C CYS A 98 15.58 -21.40 -20.06
N ALA A 99 16.51 -20.78 -19.32
CA ALA A 99 17.94 -21.01 -19.51
C ALA A 99 18.36 -22.46 -19.20
N GLU A 100 17.71 -23.11 -18.24
CA GLU A 100 18.00 -24.50 -17.87
C GLU A 100 17.47 -25.53 -18.90
N ASN A 101 16.39 -25.20 -19.62
CA ASN A 101 15.73 -26.11 -20.57
C ASN A 101 16.02 -25.80 -22.05
N ALA A 102 16.94 -24.87 -22.34
CA ALA A 102 17.25 -24.47 -23.71
C ALA A 102 17.90 -25.64 -24.49
N PRO A 103 17.31 -26.07 -25.64
CA PRO A 103 17.97 -27.03 -26.52
C PRO A 103 19.24 -26.41 -27.15
N HIS A 104 20.25 -27.24 -27.41
CA HIS A 104 21.45 -26.82 -28.15
C HIS A 104 21.05 -26.27 -29.52
N ALA A 105 21.26 -24.97 -29.73
CA ALA A 105 20.86 -24.26 -30.94
C ALA A 105 21.47 -24.86 -32.21
N SER A 106 20.64 -25.19 -33.19
CA SER A 106 21.04 -25.44 -34.57
C SER A 106 20.99 -24.13 -35.35
N ASN A 107 22.10 -23.80 -36.02
CA ASN A 107 22.32 -22.55 -36.74
C ASN A 107 21.38 -22.43 -37.96
N HIS A 108 20.31 -21.64 -37.85
CA HIS A 108 19.64 -21.02 -38.99
C HIS A 108 19.39 -19.55 -38.62
N GLU A 109 20.04 -18.64 -39.34
CA GLU A 109 20.18 -17.22 -38.95
C GLU A 109 19.05 -16.32 -39.49
N ASP A 110 18.18 -16.83 -40.39
CA ASP A 110 17.19 -16.01 -41.10
C ASP A 110 15.80 -15.96 -40.43
N ASP A 111 15.45 -16.90 -39.54
CA ASP A 111 14.16 -16.93 -38.80
C ASP A 111 14.29 -16.43 -37.34
N ALA A 112 15.50 -16.02 -36.92
CA ALA A 112 15.83 -15.75 -35.53
C ALA A 112 15.06 -14.57 -34.91
N ALA A 113 14.59 -13.60 -35.71
CA ALA A 113 13.86 -12.44 -35.23
C ALA A 113 12.39 -12.75 -34.89
N ASP A 114 11.72 -13.58 -35.70
CA ASP A 114 10.35 -14.01 -35.46
C ASP A 114 10.30 -15.07 -34.35
N ASP A 115 11.27 -15.99 -34.30
CA ASP A 115 11.41 -16.97 -33.23
C ASP A 115 11.67 -16.29 -31.87
N ALA A 116 12.54 -15.27 -31.83
CA ALA A 116 12.80 -14.50 -30.60
C ALA A 116 11.56 -13.73 -30.12
N ALA A 117 10.72 -13.24 -31.03
CA ALA A 117 9.48 -12.54 -30.69
C ALA A 117 8.42 -13.51 -30.13
N ASP A 118 8.30 -14.71 -30.68
CA ASP A 118 7.34 -15.73 -30.20
C ASP A 118 7.80 -16.34 -28.87
N ASP A 119 9.11 -16.52 -28.67
CA ASP A 119 9.71 -16.93 -27.39
C ASP A 119 9.48 -15.88 -26.29
N ALA A 120 9.65 -14.59 -26.61
CA ALA A 120 9.37 -13.50 -25.68
C ALA A 120 7.87 -13.44 -25.31
N ALA A 121 6.98 -13.60 -26.29
CA ALA A 121 5.54 -13.62 -26.07
C ALA A 121 5.09 -14.83 -25.23
N THR A 122 5.72 -15.99 -25.43
CA THR A 122 5.46 -17.22 -24.68
C THR A 122 5.97 -17.12 -23.24
N SER A 123 7.16 -16.54 -23.05
CA SER A 123 7.73 -16.25 -21.73
C SER A 123 6.84 -15.28 -20.93
N GLN A 124 6.34 -14.21 -21.55
CA GLN A 124 5.47 -13.25 -20.90
C GLN A 124 4.08 -13.84 -20.51
N LYS A 125 3.52 -14.72 -21.35
CA LYS A 125 2.29 -15.47 -21.01
C LYS A 125 2.52 -16.43 -19.84
N SER A 126 3.66 -17.12 -19.82
CA SER A 126 4.06 -18.03 -18.74
C SER A 126 4.24 -17.27 -17.41
N SER A 127 4.95 -16.13 -17.44
CA SER A 127 5.11 -15.25 -16.27
C SER A 127 3.76 -14.76 -15.75
N SER A 128 2.90 -14.25 -16.64
CA SER A 128 1.54 -13.81 -16.27
C SER A 128 0.70 -14.93 -15.65
N GLN A 129 0.82 -16.17 -16.14
CA GLN A 129 0.11 -17.32 -15.56
C GLN A 129 0.66 -17.71 -14.19
N LYS A 130 1.99 -17.66 -13.99
CA LYS A 130 2.62 -17.86 -12.67
C LYS A 130 2.11 -16.83 -11.68
N VAL A 131 2.07 -15.55 -12.06
CA VAL A 131 1.55 -14.45 -11.25
C VAL A 131 0.10 -14.69 -10.84
N VAL A 132 -0.77 -15.03 -11.79
CA VAL A 132 -2.20 -15.30 -11.49
C VAL A 132 -2.36 -16.47 -10.53
N ASN A 133 -1.63 -17.57 -10.74
CA ASN A 133 -1.69 -18.72 -9.84
C ASN A 133 -1.18 -18.36 -8.43
N PHE A 134 -0.09 -17.59 -8.34
CA PHE A 134 0.44 -17.11 -7.06
C PHE A 134 -0.51 -16.15 -6.35
N GLY A 135 -1.24 -15.31 -7.09
CA GLY A 135 -2.24 -14.40 -6.54
C GLY A 135 -3.47 -15.08 -5.94
N HIS A 136 -3.63 -16.41 -6.12
CA HIS A 136 -4.62 -17.19 -5.37
C HIS A 136 -4.10 -17.69 -4.01
N LEU A 137 -2.78 -17.66 -3.76
CA LEU A 137 -2.18 -18.06 -2.49
C LEU A 137 -2.71 -17.27 -1.28
N PRO A 138 -2.92 -15.93 -1.37
CA PRO A 138 -3.52 -15.16 -0.29
C PRO A 138 -4.89 -15.68 0.14
N LEU A 139 -5.70 -16.16 -0.81
CA LEU A 139 -7.03 -16.71 -0.50
C LEU A 139 -6.93 -17.97 0.39
N PHE A 140 -5.94 -18.83 0.15
CA PHE A 140 -5.70 -20.02 0.98
C PHE A 140 -5.21 -19.69 2.40
N VAL A 141 -4.42 -18.62 2.56
CA VAL A 141 -3.93 -18.17 3.89
C VAL A 141 -4.98 -17.34 4.63
N GLY A 142 -5.67 -16.47 3.91
CA GLY A 142 -6.60 -15.49 4.47
C GLY A 142 -7.95 -16.07 4.88
N ILE A 143 -8.48 -17.08 4.17
CA ILE A 143 -9.77 -17.71 4.55
C ILE A 143 -9.69 -18.36 5.94
N PRO A 144 -8.70 -19.22 6.27
CA PRO A 144 -8.59 -19.80 7.61
C PRO A 144 -8.48 -18.73 8.71
N MET A 145 -7.69 -17.68 8.49
CA MET A 145 -7.56 -16.56 9.43
C MET A 145 -8.89 -15.82 9.63
N THR A 146 -9.63 -15.57 8.54
CA THR A 146 -10.94 -14.91 8.58
C THR A 146 -11.97 -15.77 9.30
N VAL A 147 -12.02 -17.07 9.00
CA VAL A 147 -12.95 -18.01 9.66
C VAL A 147 -12.64 -18.12 11.16
N PHE A 148 -11.35 -18.22 11.51
CA PHE A 148 -10.93 -18.24 12.91
C PHE A 148 -11.39 -16.97 13.65
N MET A 149 -11.12 -15.79 13.08
CA MET A 149 -11.53 -14.51 13.66
C MET A 149 -13.06 -14.36 13.72
N LEU A 150 -13.79 -14.83 12.71
CA LEU A 150 -15.26 -14.81 12.69
C LEU A 150 -15.84 -15.68 13.81
N VAL A 151 -15.40 -16.93 13.93
CA VAL A 151 -15.86 -17.86 14.96
C VAL A 151 -15.54 -17.35 16.36
N TRP A 152 -14.33 -16.81 16.55
CA TRP A 152 -13.94 -16.18 17.80
C TRP A 152 -14.84 -14.99 18.14
N SER A 153 -15.06 -14.10 17.17
CA SER A 153 -15.80 -12.85 17.39
C SER A 153 -17.29 -13.10 17.62
N LEU A 154 -17.90 -14.06 16.94
CA LEU A 154 -19.31 -14.43 17.12
C LEU A 154 -19.62 -14.99 18.52
N ARG A 155 -18.60 -15.45 19.27
CA ARG A 155 -18.78 -15.84 20.68
C ARG A 155 -18.86 -14.66 21.63
N THR A 156 -18.40 -13.48 21.20
CA THR A 156 -18.16 -12.32 22.07
C THR A 156 -18.96 -11.08 21.67
N GLN A 157 -19.38 -10.95 20.41
CA GLN A 157 -19.99 -9.75 19.85
C GLN A 157 -21.22 -10.06 19.00
N ASN A 158 -22.04 -9.04 18.77
CA ASN A 158 -23.22 -9.13 17.88
C ASN A 158 -22.82 -9.57 16.47
N ALA A 159 -23.65 -10.38 15.83
CA ALA A 159 -23.37 -10.97 14.53
C ALA A 159 -23.10 -10.01 13.33
N PRO A 160 -23.73 -8.83 13.17
CA PRO A 160 -23.67 -8.10 11.91
C PRO A 160 -22.26 -7.55 11.61
N ILE A 161 -21.55 -7.05 12.62
CA ILE A 161 -20.21 -6.45 12.48
C ILE A 161 -19.15 -7.48 12.04
N PRO A 162 -18.93 -8.61 12.75
CA PRO A 162 -17.94 -9.60 12.36
C PRO A 162 -18.27 -10.27 11.02
N VAL A 163 -19.55 -10.46 10.69
CA VAL A 163 -19.98 -11.03 9.41
C VAL A 163 -19.67 -10.08 8.25
N LEU A 164 -20.00 -8.79 8.37
CA LEU A 164 -19.68 -7.78 7.35
C LEU A 164 -18.16 -7.61 7.19
N ALA A 165 -17.40 -7.63 8.28
CA ALA A 165 -15.93 -7.55 8.23
C ALA A 165 -15.34 -8.75 7.50
N SER A 166 -15.80 -9.96 7.82
CA SER A 166 -15.36 -11.20 7.17
C SER A 166 -15.71 -11.22 5.68
N PHE A 167 -16.91 -10.75 5.33
CA PHE A 167 -17.34 -10.62 3.94
C PHE A 167 -16.43 -9.65 3.15
N SER A 168 -16.08 -8.50 3.74
CA SER A 168 -15.17 -7.53 3.13
C SER A 168 -13.79 -8.16 2.86
N VAL A 169 -13.20 -8.86 3.83
CA VAL A 169 -11.90 -9.52 3.67
C VAL A 169 -11.94 -10.54 2.54
N ILE A 170 -12.96 -11.40 2.49
CA ILE A 170 -13.08 -12.44 1.45
C ILE A 170 -13.24 -11.81 0.05
N MET A 171 -14.10 -10.80 -0.09
CA MET A 171 -14.30 -10.08 -1.36
C MET A 171 -13.01 -9.48 -1.88
N GLU A 172 -12.25 -8.85 -0.98
CA GLU A 172 -10.97 -8.26 -1.34
C GLU A 172 -9.95 -9.37 -1.70
N LEU A 173 -10.01 -10.56 -1.05
CA LEU A 173 -9.08 -11.66 -1.30
C LEU A 173 -9.32 -12.29 -2.67
N MET A 174 -10.58 -12.33 -3.09
CA MET A 174 -10.95 -12.77 -4.42
C MET A 174 -10.47 -11.81 -5.52
N ALA A 175 -10.24 -10.54 -5.21
CA ALA A 175 -9.74 -9.54 -6.16
C ALA A 175 -8.21 -9.62 -6.37
N GLU A 176 -7.47 -10.30 -5.47
CA GLU A 176 -6.00 -10.29 -5.49
C GLU A 176 -5.34 -10.87 -6.74
N PRO A 177 -5.77 -12.01 -7.32
CA PRO A 177 -5.11 -12.55 -8.51
C PRO A 177 -5.04 -11.53 -9.65
N MET A 178 -6.13 -10.77 -9.82
CA MET A 178 -6.25 -9.75 -10.84
C MET A 178 -5.51 -8.47 -10.47
N TYR A 179 -5.48 -8.12 -9.19
CA TYR A 179 -4.69 -7.01 -8.68
C TYR A 179 -3.19 -7.26 -8.89
N ALA A 180 -2.69 -8.43 -8.49
CA ALA A 180 -1.30 -8.86 -8.66
C ALA A 180 -0.87 -8.85 -10.13
N LEU A 181 -1.74 -9.34 -11.03
CA LEU A 181 -1.49 -9.29 -12.47
C LEU A 181 -1.38 -7.86 -13.00
N ASN A 182 -2.28 -6.96 -12.60
CA ASN A 182 -2.23 -5.56 -13.05
C ASN A 182 -1.04 -4.80 -12.45
N GLN A 183 -0.61 -5.17 -11.23
CA GLN A 183 0.60 -4.65 -10.59
C GLN A 183 1.85 -5.11 -11.35
N PHE A 184 1.90 -6.37 -11.75
CA PHE A 184 2.99 -6.95 -12.53
C PHE A 184 3.09 -6.32 -13.94
N GLN A 185 1.95 -6.07 -14.61
CA GLN A 185 1.91 -5.41 -15.92
C GLN A 185 2.09 -3.87 -15.87
N LEU A 186 2.48 -3.30 -14.72
CA LEU A 186 2.67 -1.86 -14.52
C LEU A 186 1.43 -1.01 -14.91
N GLY A 187 0.23 -1.56 -14.72
CA GLY A 187 -1.05 -0.92 -15.02
C GLY A 187 -1.45 0.16 -14.00
N PHE A 188 -0.54 1.08 -13.69
CA PHE A 188 -0.66 2.08 -12.63
C PHE A 188 -1.89 2.98 -12.77
N SER A 189 -2.27 3.34 -14.00
CA SER A 189 -3.45 4.18 -14.26
C SER A 189 -4.76 3.48 -13.90
N LYS A 190 -4.87 2.18 -14.16
CA LYS A 190 -6.06 1.39 -13.78
C LYS A 190 -6.14 1.25 -12.27
N ARG A 191 -5.01 0.94 -11.62
CA ARG A 191 -4.90 0.86 -10.17
C ARG A 191 -5.33 2.16 -9.48
N SER A 192 -4.77 3.28 -9.90
CA SER A 192 -5.10 4.61 -9.34
C SER A 192 -6.60 4.89 -9.36
N ARG A 193 -7.25 4.66 -10.50
CA ARG A 193 -8.69 4.91 -10.68
C ARG A 193 -9.54 4.03 -9.77
N ILE A 194 -9.21 2.74 -9.69
CA ILE A 194 -9.97 1.77 -8.89
C ILE A 194 -9.82 2.09 -7.39
N GLU A 195 -8.58 2.29 -6.93
CA GLU A 195 -8.28 2.58 -5.54
C GLU A 195 -8.95 3.88 -5.09
N SER A 196 -8.89 4.93 -5.91
CA SER A 196 -9.53 6.21 -5.62
C SER A 196 -11.06 6.09 -5.55
N LEU A 197 -11.68 5.38 -6.51
CA LEU A 197 -13.12 5.16 -6.50
C LEU A 197 -13.56 4.35 -5.27
N ALA A 198 -12.80 3.33 -4.90
CA ALA A 198 -13.08 2.51 -3.73
C ALA A 198 -12.97 3.32 -2.42
N VAL A 199 -11.94 4.17 -2.29
CA VAL A 199 -11.79 5.03 -1.11
C VAL A 199 -12.92 6.06 -1.03
N ILE A 200 -13.29 6.70 -2.14
CA ILE A 200 -14.42 7.64 -2.18
C ILE A 200 -15.72 6.93 -1.77
N GLY A 201 -15.97 5.73 -2.31
CA GLY A 201 -17.13 4.91 -1.96
C GLY A 201 -17.16 4.58 -0.46
N ARG A 202 -16.04 4.10 0.10
CA ARG A 202 -15.90 3.83 1.54
C ARG A 202 -16.22 5.06 2.38
N CYS A 203 -15.65 6.22 2.04
CA CYS A 203 -15.82 7.43 2.83
C CYS A 203 -17.26 7.94 2.79
N LEU A 204 -17.90 7.93 1.62
CA LEU A 204 -19.30 8.34 1.47
C LEU A 204 -20.24 7.42 2.22
N THR A 205 -20.09 6.09 2.08
CA THR A 205 -20.92 5.12 2.80
C THR A 205 -20.73 5.24 4.31
N THR A 206 -19.50 5.40 4.78
CA THR A 206 -19.21 5.58 6.21
C THR A 206 -19.86 6.86 6.74
N PHE A 207 -19.69 7.98 6.04
CA PHE A 207 -20.25 9.26 6.45
C PHE A 207 -21.78 9.25 6.48
N ILE A 208 -22.42 8.80 5.40
CA ILE A 208 -23.89 8.72 5.31
C ILE A 208 -24.43 7.77 6.38
N GLY A 209 -23.82 6.58 6.53
CA GLY A 209 -24.25 5.58 7.49
C GLY A 209 -24.13 6.07 8.94
N VAL A 210 -23.02 6.74 9.29
CA VAL A 210 -22.82 7.32 10.63
C VAL A 210 -23.81 8.45 10.90
N VAL A 211 -24.05 9.36 9.94
CA VAL A 211 -25.01 10.45 10.11
C VAL A 211 -26.44 9.92 10.29
N LEU A 212 -26.83 8.89 9.55
CA LEU A 212 -28.14 8.23 9.71
C LEU A 212 -28.24 7.52 11.07
N ALA A 213 -27.19 6.80 11.48
CA ALA A 213 -27.16 6.12 12.76
C ALA A 213 -27.22 7.11 13.94
N ALA A 214 -26.57 8.27 13.83
CA ALA A 214 -26.63 9.34 14.81
C ALA A 214 -28.05 9.89 15.00
N ARG A 215 -28.89 9.91 13.95
CA ARG A 215 -30.32 10.27 14.07
C ARG A 215 -31.11 9.25 14.88
N THR A 216 -30.76 7.97 14.76
CA THR A 216 -31.42 6.87 15.48
C THR A 216 -30.88 6.65 16.90
N LYS A 217 -29.83 7.38 17.31
CA LYS A 217 -29.12 7.22 18.59
C LYS A 217 -28.73 5.76 18.90
N ASN A 218 -28.37 5.00 17.86
CA ASN A 218 -27.95 3.62 18.00
C ASN A 218 -26.47 3.46 17.63
N ASP A 219 -25.63 3.34 18.65
CA ASP A 219 -24.18 3.23 18.53
C ASP A 219 -23.76 1.97 17.75
N VAL A 220 -24.54 0.88 17.82
CA VAL A 220 -24.26 -0.35 17.06
C VAL A 220 -24.40 -0.11 15.56
N HIS A 221 -25.40 0.67 15.15
CA HIS A 221 -25.58 1.03 13.74
C HIS A 221 -24.45 1.95 13.25
N ALA A 222 -23.97 2.85 14.11
CA ALA A 222 -22.85 3.73 13.78
C ALA A 222 -21.55 2.92 13.60
N ALA A 223 -21.26 1.96 14.47
CA ALA A 223 -20.11 1.06 14.32
C ALA A 223 -20.24 0.16 13.08
N THR A 224 -21.46 -0.33 12.79
CA THR A 224 -21.74 -1.15 11.60
C THR A 224 -21.51 -0.35 10.31
N ALA A 225 -21.79 0.96 10.30
CA ALA A 225 -21.57 1.82 9.14
C ALA A 225 -20.09 1.92 8.74
N TYR A 226 -19.15 1.89 9.69
CA TYR A 226 -17.72 1.86 9.39
C TYR A 226 -17.31 0.59 8.65
N VAL A 227 -17.77 -0.57 9.14
CA VAL A 227 -17.47 -1.86 8.51
C VAL A 227 -18.20 -1.98 7.17
N ALA A 228 -19.41 -1.43 7.06
CA ALA A 228 -20.13 -1.34 5.79
C ALA A 228 -19.35 -0.51 4.76
N GLY A 229 -18.71 0.59 5.15
CA GLY A 229 -17.80 1.35 4.28
C GLY A 229 -16.65 0.49 3.75
N GLN A 230 -16.03 -0.33 4.59
CA GLN A 230 -14.97 -1.26 4.17
C GLN A 230 -15.50 -2.39 3.28
N SER A 231 -16.75 -2.83 3.47
CA SER A 231 -17.40 -3.77 2.54
C SER A 231 -17.64 -3.17 1.16
N VAL A 232 -18.01 -1.88 1.08
CA VAL A 232 -18.15 -1.15 -0.19
C VAL A 232 -16.79 -0.98 -0.87
N TYR A 233 -15.74 -0.67 -0.11
CA TYR A 233 -14.37 -0.64 -0.64
C TYR A 233 -14.03 -1.97 -1.34
N ALA A 234 -14.18 -3.09 -0.61
CA ALA A 234 -13.88 -4.42 -1.13
C ALA A 234 -14.75 -4.78 -2.34
N ALA A 235 -16.03 -4.41 -2.33
CA ALA A 235 -16.95 -4.65 -3.45
C ALA A 235 -16.54 -3.86 -4.70
N VAL A 236 -16.18 -2.58 -4.58
CA VAL A 236 -15.71 -1.76 -5.71
C VAL A 236 -14.43 -2.35 -6.29
N VAL A 237 -13.45 -2.68 -5.45
CA VAL A 237 -12.19 -3.31 -5.88
C VAL A 237 -12.48 -4.61 -6.62
N TYR A 238 -13.29 -5.51 -6.04
CA TYR A 238 -13.65 -6.78 -6.66
C TYR A 238 -14.36 -6.61 -8.01
N ILE A 239 -15.37 -5.74 -8.08
CA ILE A 239 -16.14 -5.52 -9.32
C ILE A 239 -15.24 -4.95 -10.41
N MET A 240 -14.38 -3.99 -10.08
CA MET A 240 -13.52 -3.33 -11.06
C MET A 240 -12.36 -4.22 -11.54
N TYR A 241 -11.85 -5.11 -10.68
CA TYR A 241 -10.84 -6.11 -11.04
C TYR A 241 -11.43 -7.40 -11.60
N ARG A 242 -12.77 -7.54 -11.62
CA ARG A 242 -13.44 -8.72 -12.17
C ARG A 242 -13.17 -8.79 -13.67
N ASN A 243 -12.29 -9.70 -14.05
CA ASN A 243 -12.04 -10.02 -15.44
C ASN A 243 -12.09 -11.54 -15.63
N SER A 244 -12.95 -12.00 -16.56
CA SER A 244 -13.17 -13.43 -16.82
C SER A 244 -12.03 -14.08 -17.63
N SER A 245 -11.09 -13.27 -18.14
CA SER A 245 -10.07 -13.71 -19.09
C SER A 245 -8.96 -14.57 -18.46
N TYR A 246 -8.69 -14.43 -17.16
CA TYR A 246 -7.59 -15.14 -16.50
C TYR A 246 -8.13 -16.14 -15.47
N LYS A 247 -7.99 -17.43 -15.78
CA LYS A 247 -8.34 -18.54 -14.90
C LYS A 247 -7.06 -19.24 -14.43
N ILE A 248 -7.13 -19.97 -13.31
CA ILE A 248 -6.05 -20.84 -12.84
C ILE A 248 -5.78 -21.90 -13.91
N ARG A 249 -4.55 -21.92 -14.45
CA ARG A 249 -4.09 -22.95 -15.37
C ARG A 249 -2.78 -23.56 -14.85
N PRO A 250 -2.56 -24.87 -15.01
CA PRO A 250 -1.31 -25.50 -14.61
C PRO A 250 -0.13 -24.90 -15.40
N ILE A 251 1.00 -24.67 -14.72
CA ILE A 251 2.24 -24.15 -15.32
C ILE A 251 3.08 -25.29 -15.90
N SER A 252 3.02 -26.48 -15.27
CA SER A 252 3.71 -27.69 -15.74
C SER A 252 2.73 -28.87 -15.85
N ASN A 253 3.07 -29.89 -16.64
CA ASN A 253 2.31 -31.13 -16.73
C ASN A 253 2.90 -32.27 -15.89
N ALA A 254 4.06 -32.06 -15.26
CA ALA A 254 4.77 -33.09 -14.49
C ALA A 254 4.96 -32.69 -13.01
N GLY A 255 4.70 -33.64 -12.10
CA GLY A 255 4.95 -33.50 -10.66
C GLY A 255 3.70 -33.42 -9.76
N SER A 256 3.93 -33.31 -8.45
CA SER A 256 2.87 -33.09 -7.44
C SER A 256 2.05 -31.84 -7.75
N VAL A 257 0.76 -31.83 -7.38
CA VAL A 257 -0.19 -30.71 -7.59
C VAL A 257 0.45 -29.36 -7.24
N TRP A 258 1.20 -29.28 -6.14
CA TRP A 258 1.89 -28.05 -5.73
C TRP A 258 2.96 -27.58 -6.71
N LYS A 259 3.80 -28.48 -7.22
CA LYS A 259 4.81 -28.15 -8.26
C LYS A 259 4.17 -27.83 -9.60
N ARG A 260 2.93 -28.29 -9.82
CA ARG A 260 2.17 -28.06 -11.05
C ARG A 260 1.62 -26.63 -11.15
N TYR A 261 1.22 -26.04 -10.02
CA TYR A 261 0.57 -24.74 -9.94
C TYR A 261 1.45 -23.62 -9.36
N PHE A 262 2.49 -23.96 -8.59
CA PHE A 262 3.40 -22.99 -7.97
C PHE A 262 4.85 -23.34 -8.29
N SER A 263 5.65 -22.36 -8.73
CA SER A 263 7.08 -22.59 -8.92
C SER A 263 7.79 -22.69 -7.56
N PRO A 264 8.66 -23.69 -7.36
CA PRO A 264 9.30 -23.96 -6.08
C PRO A 264 10.25 -22.83 -5.66
N GLN A 265 10.91 -22.17 -6.61
CA GLN A 265 11.79 -21.03 -6.37
C GLN A 265 10.99 -19.84 -5.82
N LEU A 266 9.87 -19.49 -6.46
CA LEU A 266 9.00 -18.40 -6.04
C LEU A 266 8.36 -18.67 -4.67
N LEU A 267 8.03 -19.94 -4.38
CA LEU A 267 7.52 -20.34 -3.07
C LEU A 267 8.57 -20.22 -1.97
N SER A 268 9.84 -20.54 -2.26
CA SER A 268 10.95 -20.34 -1.31
C SER A 268 11.12 -18.86 -0.95
N VAL A 269 11.09 -17.99 -1.97
CA VAL A 269 11.15 -16.54 -1.78
C VAL A 269 9.98 -16.03 -0.96
N TRP A 270 8.76 -16.46 -1.30
CA TRP A 270 7.55 -16.09 -0.56
C TRP A 270 7.63 -16.50 0.92
N ARG A 271 8.14 -17.69 1.24
CA ARG A 271 8.28 -18.15 2.64
C ARG A 271 9.23 -17.25 3.44
N GLY A 272 10.36 -16.85 2.86
CA GLY A 272 11.29 -15.93 3.51
C GLY A 272 10.65 -14.56 3.78
N LEU A 273 9.95 -14.02 2.76
CA LEU A 273 9.24 -12.75 2.87
C LEU A 273 8.08 -12.81 3.87
N PHE A 274 7.37 -13.94 3.95
CA PHE A 274 6.27 -14.12 4.90
C PHE A 274 6.75 -14.03 6.36
N ILE A 275 7.89 -14.66 6.67
CA ILE A 275 8.50 -14.56 8.01
C ILE A 275 8.90 -13.11 8.30
N GLN A 276 9.48 -12.41 7.32
CA GLN A 276 9.80 -10.99 7.44
C GLN A 276 8.55 -10.13 7.71
N MET A 277 7.41 -10.46 7.09
CA MET A 277 6.14 -9.75 7.33
C MET A 277 5.65 -9.89 8.77
N ILE A 278 5.90 -11.01 9.45
CA ILE A 278 5.55 -11.18 10.87
C ILE A 278 6.29 -10.15 11.73
N PHE A 279 7.60 -10.04 11.56
CA PHE A 279 8.40 -9.05 12.28
C PHE A 279 7.98 -7.62 11.90
N LYS A 280 7.70 -7.38 10.61
CA LYS A 280 7.24 -6.07 10.13
C LYS A 280 5.95 -5.66 10.81
N HIS A 281 4.93 -6.53 10.83
CA HIS A 281 3.64 -6.22 11.45
C HIS A 281 3.79 -5.91 12.94
N LEU A 282 4.58 -6.71 13.66
CA LEU A 282 4.82 -6.49 15.09
C LEU A 282 5.55 -5.17 15.37
N LEU A 283 6.52 -4.81 14.53
CA LEU A 283 7.28 -3.57 14.69
C LEU A 283 6.48 -2.31 14.31
N THR A 284 5.58 -2.42 13.33
CA THR A 284 4.84 -1.25 12.82
C THR A 284 3.49 -1.05 13.50
N GLU A 285 2.82 -2.12 13.92
CA GLU A 285 1.46 -2.10 14.50
C GLU A 285 1.44 -2.68 15.93
N GLY A 286 2.60 -2.87 16.54
CA GLY A 286 2.74 -3.42 17.90
C GLY A 286 2.03 -2.58 18.96
N ASP A 287 1.99 -1.26 18.77
CA ASP A 287 1.23 -0.33 19.60
C ASP A 287 -0.29 -0.60 19.52
N ARG A 288 -0.83 -0.77 18.30
CA ARG A 288 -2.24 -1.09 18.09
C ARG A 288 -2.61 -2.48 18.61
N LEU A 289 -1.70 -3.46 18.47
CA LEU A 289 -1.86 -4.79 19.06
C LEU A 289 -2.02 -4.71 20.58
N LEU A 290 -1.09 -4.02 21.25
CA LEU A 290 -1.14 -3.84 22.71
C LEU A 290 -2.43 -3.16 23.17
N ILE A 291 -2.83 -2.10 22.48
CA ILE A 291 -4.03 -1.32 22.82
C ILE A 291 -5.31 -2.11 22.55
N SER A 292 -5.34 -2.93 21.49
CA SER A 292 -6.47 -3.82 21.22
C SER A 292 -6.65 -4.90 22.30
N TRP A 293 -5.55 -5.30 22.96
CA TRP A 293 -5.55 -6.37 23.97
C TRP A 293 -5.77 -5.84 25.40
N LEU A 294 -5.21 -4.67 25.72
CA LEU A 294 -5.19 -4.13 27.08
C LEU A 294 -6.27 -3.08 27.35
N CYS A 295 -6.73 -2.37 26.33
CA CYS A 295 -7.59 -1.20 26.51
C CYS A 295 -9.06 -1.49 26.16
N SER A 296 -9.95 -0.75 26.82
CA SER A 296 -11.39 -0.76 26.55
C SER A 296 -11.73 -0.10 25.20
N ALA A 297 -12.93 -0.35 24.66
CA ALA A 297 -13.37 0.26 23.41
C ALA A 297 -13.39 1.81 23.46
N GLU A 298 -13.60 2.40 24.63
CA GLU A 298 -13.55 3.86 24.78
C GLU A 298 -12.11 4.39 24.64
N GLU A 299 -11.17 3.78 25.37
CA GLU A 299 -9.73 4.12 25.33
C GLU A 299 -9.12 3.87 23.95
N GLN A 300 -9.55 2.81 23.26
CA GLN A 300 -9.18 2.53 21.87
C GLN A 300 -9.63 3.66 20.93
N GLY A 301 -10.84 4.21 21.14
CA GLY A 301 -11.34 5.34 20.37
C GLY A 301 -10.56 6.62 20.64
N VAL A 302 -10.23 6.88 21.91
CA VAL A 302 -9.34 7.99 22.30
C VAL A 302 -7.97 7.85 21.65
N TYR A 303 -7.36 6.66 21.72
CA TYR A 303 -6.08 6.40 21.08
C TYR A 303 -6.14 6.57 19.56
N ALA A 304 -7.14 6.00 18.90
CA ALA A 304 -7.32 6.11 17.47
C ALA A 304 -7.45 7.57 17.03
N LEU A 305 -8.21 8.38 17.79
CA LEU A 305 -8.30 9.82 17.57
C LEU A 305 -6.93 10.49 17.70
N VAL A 306 -6.26 10.30 18.84
CA VAL A 306 -4.95 10.90 19.16
C VAL A 306 -3.92 10.56 18.09
N THR A 307 -3.80 9.29 17.71
CA THR A 307 -2.84 8.82 16.72
C THR A 307 -3.16 9.32 15.32
N ASN A 308 -4.44 9.37 14.93
CA ASN A 308 -4.83 9.90 13.62
C ASN A 308 -4.56 11.40 13.50
N TYR A 309 -4.87 12.20 14.52
CA TYR A 309 -4.63 13.66 14.47
C TYR A 309 -3.17 14.04 14.76
N GLY A 310 -2.52 13.37 15.71
CA GLY A 310 -1.14 13.62 16.09
C GLY A 310 -0.15 13.27 14.97
N SER A 311 -0.37 12.16 14.27
CA SER A 311 0.51 11.76 13.16
C SER A 311 0.36 12.63 11.91
N ILE A 312 -0.77 13.32 11.70
CA ILE A 312 -0.97 14.16 10.51
C ILE A 312 0.00 15.32 10.48
N LEU A 313 0.23 15.99 11.61
CA LEU A 313 1.19 17.10 11.63
C LEU A 313 2.61 16.61 11.36
N ALA A 314 3.00 15.46 11.94
CA ALA A 314 4.27 14.83 11.65
C ALA A 314 4.39 14.45 10.15
N ARG A 315 3.36 13.85 9.55
CA ARG A 315 3.36 13.48 8.12
C ARG A 315 3.45 14.70 7.21
N VAL A 316 2.68 15.76 7.48
CA VAL A 316 2.71 16.98 6.66
C VAL A 316 4.09 17.65 6.68
N LEU A 317 4.80 17.59 7.81
CA LEU A 317 6.13 18.20 7.96
C LEU A 317 7.25 17.30 7.43
N PHE A 318 7.28 16.03 7.81
CA PHE A 318 8.40 15.13 7.52
C PHE A 318 8.27 14.43 6.17
N GLN A 319 7.06 14.07 5.73
CA GLN A 319 6.89 13.26 4.51
C GLN A 319 7.45 13.95 3.24
N PRO A 320 7.26 15.26 2.99
CA PRO A 320 7.85 15.93 1.82
C PRO A 320 9.38 15.99 1.89
N VAL A 321 9.93 16.14 3.10
CA VAL A 321 11.37 16.17 3.36
C VAL A 321 11.98 14.80 3.11
N GLU A 322 11.34 13.74 3.61
CA GLU A 322 11.71 12.34 3.40
C GLU A 322 11.74 11.97 1.91
N GLU A 323 10.71 12.35 1.18
CA GLU A 323 10.60 12.06 -0.25
C GLU A 323 11.63 12.83 -1.08
N SER A 324 11.87 14.09 -0.74
CA SER A 324 12.93 14.91 -1.36
C SER A 324 14.33 14.33 -1.09
N LEU A 325 14.59 13.89 0.14
CA LEU A 325 15.86 13.25 0.50
C LEU A 325 16.07 11.96 -0.29
N ARG A 326 15.05 11.11 -0.38
CA ARG A 326 15.14 9.85 -1.12
C ARG A 326 15.53 10.10 -2.56
N LEU A 327 14.90 11.05 -3.24
CA LEU A 327 15.20 11.37 -4.63
C LEU A 327 16.64 11.88 -4.81
N VAL A 328 17.09 12.80 -3.94
CA VAL A 328 18.46 13.32 -3.98
C VAL A 328 19.47 12.20 -3.72
N LEU A 329 19.25 11.38 -2.69
CA LEU A 329 20.16 10.32 -2.31
C LEU A 329 20.20 9.21 -3.37
N SER A 330 19.06 8.81 -3.93
CA SER A 330 19.00 7.83 -5.02
C SER A 330 19.75 8.33 -6.27
N LYS A 331 19.62 9.61 -6.62
CA LYS A 331 20.34 10.21 -7.75
C LYS A 331 21.85 10.23 -7.51
N GLU A 332 22.29 10.67 -6.35
CA GLU A 332 23.71 10.73 -5.97
C GLU A 332 24.34 9.32 -5.87
N LEU A 333 23.61 8.33 -5.34
CA LEU A 333 24.11 6.95 -5.21
C LEU A 333 24.08 6.15 -6.52
N SER A 334 23.14 6.44 -7.42
CA SER A 334 23.08 5.79 -8.75
C SER A 334 24.20 6.27 -9.69
N THR A 335 24.76 7.45 -9.43
CA THR A 335 25.86 8.03 -10.23
C THR A 335 27.21 7.59 -9.64
N SER A 336 27.50 6.30 -9.66
CA SER A 336 28.68 5.73 -9.01
C SER A 336 29.96 5.88 -9.87
N SER A 337 30.83 6.84 -9.54
CA SER A 337 32.31 6.71 -9.75
C SER A 337 33.20 7.76 -9.05
N SER A 338 32.74 8.53 -8.06
CA SER A 338 33.64 9.40 -7.29
C SER A 338 33.50 9.28 -5.77
N ARG A 339 34.61 8.97 -5.09
CA ARG A 339 34.73 8.95 -3.61
C ARG A 339 34.29 10.28 -2.97
N THR A 340 34.35 11.38 -3.71
CA THR A 340 33.90 12.70 -3.26
C THR A 340 32.37 12.85 -3.23
N GLN A 341 31.63 12.21 -4.15
CA GLN A 341 30.15 12.24 -4.16
C GLN A 341 29.57 11.45 -2.97
N THR A 342 30.15 10.29 -2.65
CA THR A 342 29.74 9.52 -1.47
C THR A 342 29.98 10.30 -0.17
N GLN A 343 31.06 11.09 -0.08
CA GLN A 343 31.33 11.96 1.06
C GLN A 343 30.36 13.16 1.14
N MET A 344 29.99 13.78 0.01
CA MET A 344 28.97 14.82 0.00
C MET A 344 27.59 14.28 0.38
N ALA A 345 27.20 13.10 -0.11
CA ALA A 345 25.96 12.44 0.27
C ALA A 345 25.91 12.11 1.77
N ALA A 346 27.01 11.60 2.34
CA ALA A 346 27.11 11.35 3.78
C ALA A 346 27.01 12.64 4.61
N LYS A 347 27.63 13.74 4.15
CA LYS A 347 27.54 15.04 4.81
C LYS A 347 26.12 15.62 4.75
N ASN A 348 25.45 15.52 3.60
CA ASN A 348 24.05 15.93 3.42
C ASN A 348 23.11 15.10 4.29
N MET A 349 23.31 13.78 4.36
CA MET A 349 22.60 12.89 5.28
C MET A 349 22.78 13.33 6.74
N GLY A 350 24.00 13.73 7.12
CA GLY A 350 24.31 14.27 8.44
C GLY A 350 23.57 15.57 8.76
N TYR A 351 23.54 16.54 7.84
CA TYR A 351 22.79 17.79 8.02
C TYR A 351 21.29 17.54 8.13
N ILE A 352 20.76 16.58 7.38
CA ILE A 352 19.36 16.24 7.42
C ILE A 352 19.03 15.56 8.75
N LEU A 353 19.82 14.58 9.19
CA LEU A 353 19.64 13.95 10.50
C LEU A 353 19.68 14.99 11.64
N LEU A 354 20.57 15.97 11.53
CA LEU A 354 20.64 17.08 12.48
C LEU A 354 19.36 17.93 12.44
N MET A 355 18.84 18.26 11.26
CA MET A 355 17.56 18.95 11.10
C MET A 355 16.39 18.13 11.67
N TYR A 356 16.33 16.81 11.43
CA TYR A 356 15.33 15.91 12.03
C TYR A 356 15.40 15.94 13.54
N PHE A 357 16.61 15.92 14.11
CA PHE A 357 16.81 16.01 15.55
C PHE A 357 16.26 17.33 16.10
N HIS A 358 16.62 18.47 15.50
CA HIS A 358 16.12 19.78 15.92
C HIS A 358 14.59 19.88 15.81
N LEU A 359 14.02 19.45 14.68
CA LEU A 359 12.56 19.49 14.46
C LEU A 359 11.83 18.55 15.44
N SER A 360 12.40 17.39 15.76
CA SER A 360 11.86 16.47 16.76
C SER A 360 11.90 17.08 18.16
N VAL A 361 12.99 17.75 18.54
CA VAL A 361 13.10 18.45 19.83
C VAL A 361 12.07 19.57 19.93
N VAL A 362 11.88 20.37 18.88
CA VAL A 362 10.84 21.41 18.83
C VAL A 362 9.44 20.80 18.96
N MET A 363 9.18 19.67 18.29
CA MET A 363 7.90 18.96 18.39
C MET A 363 7.65 18.39 19.79
N VAL A 364 8.67 17.87 20.48
CA VAL A 364 8.54 17.37 21.85
C VAL A 364 8.24 18.53 22.82
N LEU A 365 9.03 19.59 22.77
CA LEU A 365 8.90 20.73 23.67
C LEU A 365 7.62 21.55 23.41
N GLY A 366 7.34 21.84 22.14
CA GLY A 366 6.17 22.58 21.72
C GLY A 366 4.88 21.76 21.79
N GLY A 367 4.96 20.46 21.49
CA GLY A 367 3.84 19.53 21.47
C GLY A 367 3.31 19.16 22.84
N TYR A 368 4.20 18.95 23.82
CA TYR A 368 3.77 18.67 25.20
C TYR A 368 2.98 19.84 25.79
N ASN A 369 3.47 21.08 25.60
CA ASN A 369 2.86 22.26 26.20
C ASN A 369 1.60 22.74 25.45
N ASN A 370 1.58 22.65 24.11
CA ASN A 370 0.48 23.16 23.30
C ASN A 370 -0.47 22.07 22.76
N GLY A 371 -0.17 20.79 22.98
CA GLY A 371 -0.91 19.67 22.37
C GLY A 371 -2.40 19.68 22.69
N ALA A 372 -2.76 19.94 23.96
CA ALA A 372 -4.16 20.02 24.38
C ALA A 372 -4.90 21.18 23.68
N TYR A 373 -4.25 22.34 23.51
CA TYR A 373 -4.83 23.49 22.81
C TYR A 373 -4.97 23.23 21.30
N LEU A 374 -3.97 22.57 20.69
CA LEU A 374 -3.96 22.23 19.29
C LEU A 374 -5.09 21.23 18.96
N LEU A 375 -5.31 20.24 19.84
CA LEU A 375 -6.40 19.29 19.70
C LEU A 375 -7.77 19.95 19.92
N GLN A 376 -7.91 20.86 20.89
CA GLN A 376 -9.16 21.61 21.09
C GLN A 376 -9.48 22.53 19.90
N PHE A 377 -8.46 23.10 19.28
CA PHE A 377 -8.62 23.87 18.05
C PHE A 377 -9.09 22.96 16.89
N ALA A 378 -8.48 21.78 16.74
CA ALA A 378 -8.85 20.82 15.71
C ALA A 378 -10.25 20.22 15.89
N LEU A 379 -10.68 19.94 17.13
CA LEU A 379 -12.00 19.36 17.43
C LEU A 379 -13.14 20.40 17.47
N GLY A 380 -12.81 21.69 17.61
CA GLY A 380 -13.78 22.78 17.73
C GLY A 380 -14.37 22.94 19.14
N ARG A 381 -14.50 24.20 19.59
CA ARG A 381 -14.85 24.57 20.99
C ARG A 381 -16.15 23.97 21.53
N SER A 382 -17.17 23.74 20.69
CA SER A 382 -18.50 23.29 21.14
C SER A 382 -18.59 21.79 21.45
N LYS A 383 -17.70 20.95 20.91
CA LYS A 383 -17.78 19.48 21.01
C LYS A 383 -16.58 18.84 21.70
N ALA A 384 -15.54 19.62 21.97
CA ALA A 384 -14.50 19.28 22.95
C ALA A 384 -15.09 18.91 24.32
N LEU A 385 -16.30 19.37 24.65
CA LEU A 385 -17.04 19.03 25.88
C LEU A 385 -17.44 17.54 25.96
N ILE A 386 -17.84 16.92 24.82
CA ILE A 386 -18.21 15.49 24.74
C ILE A 386 -16.97 14.60 24.99
N TRP A 387 -15.81 15.09 24.54
CA TRP A 387 -14.51 14.44 24.72
C TRP A 387 -13.75 14.96 25.96
N LYS A 388 -14.38 15.82 26.78
CA LYS A 388 -13.76 16.40 27.98
C LYS A 388 -13.92 15.48 29.18
N GLU A 389 -14.96 14.64 29.18
CA GLU A 389 -15.16 13.58 30.17
C GLU A 389 -14.16 12.43 29.98
N THR A 390 -13.51 12.35 28.81
CA THR A 390 -12.43 11.40 28.53
C THR A 390 -11.05 12.03 28.75
N ASN A 391 -10.06 11.21 29.12
CA ASN A 391 -8.66 11.64 29.33
C ASN A 391 -7.92 12.03 28.02
N VAL A 392 -8.64 12.26 26.91
CA VAL A 392 -8.09 12.49 25.57
C VAL A 392 -7.08 13.64 25.56
N PHE A 393 -7.41 14.76 26.21
CA PHE A 393 -6.56 15.96 26.15
C PHE A 393 -5.26 15.79 26.95
N GLN A 394 -5.28 15.01 28.03
CA GLN A 394 -4.08 14.66 28.78
C GLN A 394 -3.24 13.64 28.02
N ILE A 395 -3.87 12.56 27.53
CA ILE A 395 -3.20 11.50 26.75
C ILE A 395 -2.59 12.07 25.47
N PHE A 396 -3.28 12.98 24.77
CA PHE A 396 -2.76 13.63 23.57
C PHE A 396 -1.47 14.39 23.85
N SER A 397 -1.40 15.16 24.95
CA SER A 397 -0.17 15.88 25.33
C SER A 397 1.01 14.96 25.64
N THR A 398 0.74 13.73 26.12
CA THR A 398 1.76 12.73 26.48
C THR A 398 2.18 11.84 25.30
N VAL A 399 1.27 11.51 24.39
CA VAL A 399 1.52 10.62 23.22
C VAL A 399 2.04 11.39 22.01
N TYR A 400 1.60 12.64 21.80
CA TYR A 400 2.06 13.51 20.72
C TYR A 400 3.61 13.68 20.60
N PRO A 401 4.38 13.80 21.70
CA PRO A 401 5.84 13.92 21.62
C PRO A 401 6.55 12.61 21.29
N ILE A 402 5.87 11.47 21.18
CA ILE A 402 6.47 10.22 20.72
C ILE A 402 6.27 10.20 19.20
N PRO A 403 7.26 10.60 18.38
CA PRO A 403 7.16 10.37 16.96
C PRO A 403 7.04 8.86 16.80
N SER A 404 5.88 8.39 16.37
CA SER A 404 5.76 7.06 15.79
C SER A 404 6.67 7.08 14.57
N LEU A 405 7.91 6.64 14.79
CA LEU A 405 9.06 6.77 13.90
C LEU A 405 8.66 6.41 12.47
N PRO A 406 8.50 7.38 11.55
CA PRO A 406 8.35 7.07 10.13
C PRO A 406 9.60 6.36 9.59
N CYS A 407 10.72 6.35 10.33
CA CYS A 407 11.93 5.59 10.01
C CYS A 407 11.71 4.11 9.71
N PHE A 408 10.67 3.43 10.24
CA PHE A 408 10.46 2.01 9.91
C PHE A 408 9.71 1.77 8.59
N GLN A 409 9.12 2.80 7.97
CA GLN A 409 8.59 2.71 6.60
C GLN A 409 9.69 2.70 5.53
N TRP A 410 10.97 2.85 5.94
CA TRP A 410 12.14 2.91 5.05
C TRP A 410 12.81 1.56 4.77
N CYS A 411 12.35 0.45 5.35
CA CYS A 411 12.86 -0.87 5.00
C CYS A 411 11.96 -1.55 3.96
N ASN A 412 12.08 -1.09 2.70
CA ASN A 412 11.74 -1.86 1.52
C ASN A 412 12.57 -1.39 0.32
#